data_AF-A0A4C1SSN9-F1
#
_entry.id   AF-A0A4C1SSN9-F1
#
_cell.length_a   1.000
_cell.length_b   1.000
_cell.length_c   1.000
_cell.angle_alpha   90.00
_cell.angle_beta   90.00
_cell.angle_gamma   90.00
#
_symmetry.space_group_name_H-M   'P 1'
#
loop_
_entity.id
_entity.type
_entity.pdbx_description
1 polymer ?
#
loop_
_entity_poly.entity_id
_entity_poly.type
_entity_poly.pdbx_seq_one_letter_code
_entity_poly.pdbx_strand_id
1 'polypeptide(L)'
;MPGFFPILHTITGVDYDLIKRFKIILEVISCSRKINAKKFGDYANKTAILYNEKYQWRYMPSTVHKILYHGEQIIQHNMLPIGDLSEEAQEKRNKDYRFFREHNTRKISRYHTNEDLITILLCTSDPYMSSIRQKWKSPSIELDEEAKELLEHENQDYLEEIFTKIV
;
A
#
# COMPACT_ATOMS: atom_id res chain seq x y z
N MET A 1 -24.42 -10.34 6.11
CA MET A 1 -23.85 -11.32 5.16
C MET A 1 -22.74 -12.06 5.88
N PRO A 2 -22.58 -13.40 5.73
CA PRO A 2 -21.39 -14.06 6.24
C PRO A 2 -20.16 -13.33 5.67
N GLY A 3 -19.19 -13.01 6.52
CA GLY A 3 -17.99 -12.31 6.08
C GLY A 3 -17.29 -13.06 4.95
N PHE A 4 -16.50 -12.36 4.15
CA PHE A 4 -15.73 -12.98 3.05
C PHE A 4 -14.78 -14.09 3.55
N PHE A 5 -14.18 -13.92 4.74
CA PHE A 5 -13.16 -14.82 5.28
C PHE A 5 -13.70 -16.22 5.69
N PRO A 6 -14.86 -16.36 6.37
CA PRO A 6 -15.47 -17.67 6.60
C PRO A 6 -15.75 -18.46 5.31
N ILE A 7 -16.16 -17.77 4.24
CA ILE A 7 -16.41 -18.40 2.94
C ILE A 7 -15.08 -18.89 2.34
N LEU A 8 -14.04 -18.06 2.36
CA LEU A 8 -12.73 -18.41 1.83
C LEU A 8 -12.12 -19.62 2.54
N HIS A 9 -12.19 -19.67 3.87
CA HIS A 9 -11.77 -20.83 4.67
C HIS A 9 -12.50 -22.10 4.23
N THR A 10 -13.82 -22.03 4.10
CA THR A 10 -14.67 -23.17 3.71
C THR A 10 -14.31 -23.71 2.31
N ILE A 11 -13.99 -22.82 1.36
CA ILE A 11 -13.67 -23.22 -0.02
C ILE A 11 -12.23 -23.73 -0.15
N THR A 12 -11.27 -23.05 0.46
CA THR A 12 -9.83 -23.33 0.26
C THR A 12 -9.25 -24.34 1.26
N GLY A 13 -9.92 -24.55 2.39
CA GLY A 13 -9.41 -25.36 3.50
C GLY A 13 -8.25 -24.69 4.27
N VAL A 14 -7.93 -23.42 3.99
CA VAL A 14 -6.86 -22.68 4.67
C VAL A 14 -7.37 -22.16 6.01
N ASP A 15 -6.54 -22.25 7.06
CA ASP A 15 -6.86 -21.87 8.43
C ASP A 15 -7.40 -20.42 8.51
N TYR A 16 -8.54 -20.25 9.17
CA TYR A 16 -9.24 -18.98 9.28
C TYR A 16 -8.42 -17.92 10.02
N ASP A 17 -7.72 -18.29 11.09
CA ASP A 17 -6.92 -17.36 11.89
C ASP A 17 -5.73 -16.84 11.07
N LEU A 18 -5.10 -17.72 10.29
CA LEU A 18 -4.02 -17.34 9.38
C LEU A 18 -4.50 -16.33 8.32
N ILE A 19 -5.66 -16.57 7.71
CA ILE A 19 -6.25 -15.63 6.73
C ILE A 19 -6.53 -14.27 7.38
N LYS A 20 -7.13 -14.26 8.57
CA LYS A 20 -7.44 -13.03 9.32
C LYS A 20 -6.17 -12.24 9.65
N ARG A 21 -5.11 -12.91 10.11
CA ARG A 21 -3.82 -12.28 10.40
C ARG A 21 -3.19 -11.64 9.17
N PHE A 22 -3.22 -12.33 8.03
CA PHE A 22 -2.73 -11.74 6.78
C PHE A 22 -3.56 -10.55 6.32
N LYS A 23 -4.88 -10.57 6.49
CA LYS A 23 -5.72 -9.39 6.22
C LYS A 23 -5.22 -8.19 7.01
N ILE A 24 -5.06 -8.34 8.33
CA ILE A 24 -4.63 -7.26 9.22
C ILE A 24 -3.24 -6.75 8.83
N ILE A 25 -2.29 -7.64 8.54
CA ILE A 25 -0.93 -7.26 8.11
C ILE A 25 -0.99 -6.43 6.82
N LEU A 26 -1.74 -6.89 5.81
CA LEU A 26 -1.85 -6.18 4.54
C LEU A 26 -2.57 -4.85 4.70
N GLU A 27 -3.59 -4.79 5.54
CA GLU A 27 -4.34 -3.58 5.84
C GLU A 27 -3.45 -2.51 6.51
N VAL A 28 -2.62 -2.92 7.46
CA VAL A 28 -1.64 -2.04 8.12
C VAL A 28 -0.55 -1.58 7.15
N ILE A 29 -0.02 -2.45 6.29
CA ILE A 29 0.99 -2.05 5.30
C ILE A 29 0.43 -1.08 4.26
N SER A 30 -0.83 -1.30 3.85
CA SER A 30 -1.51 -0.50 2.83
C SER A 30 -2.00 0.83 3.38
N CYS A 31 -1.98 1.02 4.70
CA CYS A 31 -2.39 2.28 5.29
C CYS A 31 -1.25 3.31 5.17
N SER A 32 -1.62 4.54 4.78
CA SER A 32 -0.72 5.70 4.76
C SER A 32 -0.50 6.29 6.16
N ARG A 33 -0.35 5.46 7.19
CA ARG A 33 -0.16 5.88 8.59
C ARG A 33 1.11 5.28 9.17
N LYS A 34 1.68 5.92 10.19
CA LYS A 34 2.86 5.41 10.88
C LYS A 34 2.52 4.13 11.65
N ILE A 35 3.35 3.11 11.46
CA ILE A 35 3.18 1.78 12.05
C ILE A 35 4.17 1.65 13.20
N ASN A 36 3.72 1.12 14.34
CA ASN A 36 4.63 0.78 15.42
C ASN A 36 5.41 -0.49 15.04
N ALA A 37 6.66 -0.32 14.63
CA ALA A 37 7.44 -1.41 14.05
C ALA A 37 7.60 -2.62 14.99
N LYS A 38 7.76 -2.38 16.30
CA LYS A 38 7.93 -3.45 17.28
C LYS A 38 6.65 -4.27 17.46
N LYS A 39 5.50 -3.60 17.63
CA LYS A 39 4.19 -4.26 17.71
C LYS A 39 3.90 -5.06 16.43
N PHE A 40 4.22 -4.48 15.28
CA PHE A 40 4.08 -5.16 14.00
C PHE A 40 4.98 -6.39 13.90
N GLY A 41 6.26 -6.29 14.30
CA GLY A 41 7.22 -7.40 14.32
C GLY A 41 6.74 -8.56 15.21
N ASP A 42 6.25 -8.26 16.42
CA ASP A 42 5.68 -9.27 17.31
C ASP A 42 4.46 -9.97 16.69
N TYR A 43 3.59 -9.22 16.02
CA TYR A 43 2.41 -9.76 15.34
C TYR A 43 2.80 -10.63 14.12
N ALA A 44 3.78 -10.18 13.35
CA ALA A 44 4.32 -10.88 12.18
C ALA A 44 5.04 -12.18 12.58
N ASN A 45 5.84 -12.16 13.64
CA ASN A 45 6.52 -13.34 14.17
C ASN A 45 5.53 -14.40 14.67
N LYS A 46 4.48 -14.00 15.42
CA LYS A 46 3.40 -14.92 15.83
C LYS A 46 2.71 -15.55 14.63
N THR A 47 2.50 -14.77 13.57
CA THR A 47 1.89 -15.25 12.32
C THR A 47 2.81 -16.21 11.57
N ALA A 48 4.13 -15.98 11.58
CA ALA A 48 5.11 -16.88 10.98
C ALA A 48 5.19 -18.23 11.71
N ILE A 49 5.12 -18.22 13.05
CA ILE A 49 5.06 -19.44 13.86
C ILE A 49 3.81 -20.24 13.50
N LEU A 50 2.64 -19.58 13.48
CA LEU A 50 1.38 -20.22 13.09
C LEU A 50 1.43 -20.80 11.66
N TYR A 51 2.01 -20.07 10.71
CA TYR A 51 2.20 -20.55 9.34
C TYR A 51 3.02 -21.82 9.32
N ASN A 52 4.16 -21.81 10.01
CA ASN A 52 5.04 -22.97 10.08
C ASN A 52 4.29 -24.13 10.72
N GLU A 53 3.69 -24.00 11.90
CA GLU A 53 2.95 -25.08 12.57
C GLU A 53 1.88 -25.75 11.69
N LYS A 54 1.10 -24.96 10.94
CA LYS A 54 -0.01 -25.47 10.12
C LYS A 54 0.43 -25.97 8.75
N TYR A 55 1.49 -25.38 8.18
CA TYR A 55 1.89 -25.57 6.79
C TYR A 55 3.38 -25.92 6.64
N GLN A 56 3.97 -26.67 7.58
CA GLN A 56 5.38 -27.11 7.54
C GLN A 56 5.79 -27.75 6.22
N TRP A 57 4.86 -28.44 5.57
CA TRP A 57 5.07 -29.13 4.30
C TRP A 57 5.34 -28.18 3.13
N ARG A 58 5.08 -26.87 3.27
CA ARG A 58 5.25 -25.87 2.22
C ARG A 58 6.21 -24.77 2.63
N TYR A 59 7.22 -24.56 1.79
CA TYR A 59 8.12 -23.41 1.94
C TYR A 59 7.36 -22.09 1.77
N MET A 60 7.67 -21.14 2.65
CA MET A 60 7.10 -19.80 2.61
C MET A 60 7.58 -19.05 1.35
N PRO A 61 6.68 -18.41 0.58
CA PRO A 61 7.07 -17.57 -0.55
C PRO A 61 7.99 -16.42 -0.10
N SER A 62 8.90 -16.00 -0.98
CA SER A 62 9.88 -14.95 -0.66
C SER A 62 9.25 -13.62 -0.24
N THR A 63 8.11 -13.25 -0.84
CA THR A 63 7.35 -12.04 -0.46
C THR A 63 6.77 -12.13 0.94
N VAL A 64 6.14 -13.27 1.27
CA VAL A 64 5.58 -13.54 2.61
C VAL A 64 6.70 -13.57 3.65
N HIS A 65 7.82 -14.21 3.33
CA HIS A 65 8.99 -14.24 4.22
C HIS A 65 9.53 -12.84 4.50
N LYS A 66 9.69 -12.00 3.46
CA LYS A 66 10.11 -10.60 3.64
C LYS A 66 9.14 -9.81 4.52
N ILE A 67 7.83 -9.97 4.31
CA ILE A 67 6.84 -9.29 5.15
C ILE A 67 6.92 -9.76 6.60
N LEU A 68 6.98 -11.07 6.84
CA LEU A 68 6.88 -11.62 8.19
C LEU A 68 8.17 -11.48 9.01
N TYR A 69 9.34 -11.70 8.40
CA TYR A 69 10.63 -11.69 9.10
C TYR A 69 11.39 -10.38 8.95
N HIS A 70 11.28 -9.70 7.81
CA HIS A 70 11.97 -8.42 7.56
C HIS A 70 11.06 -7.20 7.66
N GLY A 71 9.75 -7.39 7.84
CA GLY A 71 8.78 -6.28 7.87
C GLY A 71 9.08 -5.26 8.97
N GLU A 72 9.45 -5.69 10.17
CA GLU A 72 9.84 -4.79 11.26
C GLU A 72 11.03 -3.89 10.86
N GLN A 73 12.10 -4.49 10.33
CA GLN A 73 13.31 -3.76 9.91
C GLN A 73 12.98 -2.77 8.78
N ILE A 74 12.16 -3.19 7.82
CA ILE A 74 11.71 -2.34 6.71
C ILE A 74 10.93 -1.14 7.26
N ILE A 75 10.01 -1.34 8.21
CA ILE A 75 9.24 -0.23 8.81
C ILE A 75 10.16 0.71 9.59
N GLN A 76 11.11 0.18 10.37
CA GLN A 76 12.03 1.00 11.19
C GLN A 76 12.95 1.89 10.36
N HIS A 77 13.39 1.42 9.19
CA HIS A 77 14.36 2.15 8.36
C HIS A 77 13.73 3.10 7.34
N ASN A 78 12.40 3.09 7.19
CA ASN A 78 11.70 3.99 6.27
C ASN A 78 11.18 5.23 6.99
N MET A 79 11.42 6.42 6.40
CA MET A 79 10.95 7.69 6.95
C MET A 79 9.43 7.89 6.74
N LEU A 80 8.90 7.35 5.64
CA LEU A 80 7.50 7.48 5.26
C LEU A 80 6.75 6.16 5.50
N PRO A 81 5.42 6.22 5.75
CA PRO A 81 4.57 5.03 5.76
C PRO A 81 4.74 4.20 4.49
N ILE A 82 4.72 2.88 4.63
CA ILE A 82 4.92 1.97 3.49
C ILE A 82 3.83 2.17 2.43
N GLY A 83 2.59 2.43 2.83
CA GLY A 83 1.49 2.70 1.91
C GLY A 83 1.76 3.87 0.96
N ASP A 84 2.49 4.89 1.40
CA ASP A 84 2.85 6.05 0.58
C ASP A 84 4.00 5.76 -0.40
N LEU A 85 4.80 4.71 -0.12
CA LEU A 85 5.89 4.23 -0.97
C LEU A 85 5.41 3.19 -2.01
N SER A 86 4.09 3.03 -2.19
CA SER A 86 3.48 2.03 -3.05
C SER A 86 3.69 2.30 -4.55
N GLU A 87 3.93 1.23 -5.32
CA GLU A 87 4.02 1.27 -6.79
C GLU A 87 2.64 1.43 -7.46
N GLU A 88 1.54 1.16 -6.76
CA GLU A 88 0.18 1.16 -7.32
C GLU A 88 -0.20 2.50 -7.97
N ALA A 89 0.29 3.62 -7.41
CA ALA A 89 0.08 4.94 -7.97
C ALA A 89 0.71 5.07 -9.38
N GLN A 90 1.92 4.54 -9.57
CA GLN A 90 2.60 4.52 -10.85
C GLN A 90 1.93 3.53 -11.82
N GLU A 91 1.55 2.34 -11.37
CA GLU A 91 0.88 1.37 -12.24
C GLU A 91 -0.45 1.89 -12.78
N LYS A 92 -1.21 2.62 -11.94
CA LYS A 92 -2.44 3.28 -12.37
C LYS A 92 -2.18 4.27 -13.52
N ARG A 93 -1.03 4.95 -13.52
CA ARG A 93 -0.63 5.86 -14.61
C ARG A 93 -0.42 5.16 -15.94
N ASN A 94 -0.17 3.85 -15.97
CA ASN A 94 -0.11 3.11 -17.23
C ASN A 94 -1.47 3.07 -17.95
N LYS A 95 -2.59 3.15 -17.22
CA LYS A 95 -3.92 3.30 -17.81
C LYS A 95 -4.06 4.64 -18.53
N ASP A 96 -3.65 5.71 -17.86
CA ASP A 96 -3.67 7.06 -18.42
C ASP A 96 -2.70 7.20 -19.60
N TYR A 97 -1.52 6.58 -19.52
CA TYR A 97 -0.54 6.53 -20.62
C TYR A 97 -1.17 5.97 -21.89
N ARG A 98 -1.85 4.82 -21.80
CA ARG A 98 -2.52 4.20 -22.96
C ARG A 98 -3.61 5.11 -23.53
N PHE A 99 -4.40 5.71 -22.64
CA PHE A 99 -5.47 6.64 -23.02
C PHE A 99 -4.93 7.88 -23.75
N PHE A 100 -3.93 8.57 -23.18
CA PHE A 100 -3.33 9.76 -23.79
C PHE A 100 -2.63 9.43 -25.09
N ARG A 101 -1.91 8.30 -25.14
CA ARG A 101 -1.32 7.83 -26.38
C ARG A 101 -2.39 7.68 -27.44
N GLU A 102 -3.55 7.11 -27.16
CA GLU A 102 -4.61 6.93 -28.17
C GLU A 102 -5.26 8.26 -28.60
N HIS A 103 -5.66 9.10 -27.65
CA HIS A 103 -6.60 10.21 -27.91
C HIS A 103 -5.96 11.60 -27.95
N ASN A 104 -4.78 11.79 -27.37
CA ASN A 104 -4.22 13.13 -27.11
C ASN A 104 -2.87 13.38 -27.80
N THR A 105 -2.38 12.45 -28.63
CA THR A 105 -1.09 12.59 -29.32
C THR A 105 -1.24 12.68 -30.83
N ARG A 106 -0.38 13.47 -31.48
CA ARG A 106 -0.27 13.54 -32.94
C ARG A 106 0.23 12.20 -33.50
N LYS A 107 -0.44 11.70 -34.55
CA LYS A 107 -0.15 10.42 -35.23
C LYS A 107 0.69 10.56 -36.49
N ILE A 108 1.56 11.57 -36.51
CA ILE A 108 2.39 11.92 -37.67
C ILE A 108 3.71 11.15 -37.65
N SER A 109 4.36 11.09 -36.48
CA SER A 109 5.60 10.33 -36.29
C SER A 109 5.69 9.83 -34.86
N ARG A 110 6.48 8.78 -34.61
CA ARG A 110 6.74 8.28 -33.25
C ARG A 110 7.40 9.34 -32.37
N TYR A 111 8.25 10.19 -32.96
CA TYR A 111 8.90 11.29 -32.27
C TYR A 111 7.86 12.28 -31.71
N HIS A 112 6.95 12.78 -32.55
CA HIS A 112 5.91 13.71 -32.10
C HIS A 112 4.89 13.06 -31.16
N THR A 113 4.59 11.78 -31.35
CA THR A 113 3.74 11.05 -30.39
C THR A 113 4.36 11.03 -29.00
N ASN A 114 5.67 10.78 -28.88
CA ASN A 114 6.35 10.75 -27.59
C ASN A 114 6.49 12.14 -26.97
N GLU A 115 6.76 13.16 -27.79
CA GLU A 115 6.79 14.57 -27.38
C GLU A 115 5.47 15.00 -26.74
N ASP A 116 4.35 14.76 -27.43
CA ASP A 116 3.02 15.09 -26.93
C ASP A 116 2.69 14.33 -25.65
N LEU A 117 3.03 13.03 -25.62
CA LEU A 117 2.75 12.17 -24.49
C LEU A 117 3.48 12.64 -23.23
N ILE A 118 4.77 12.96 -23.34
CA ILE A 118 5.55 13.50 -22.21
C ILE A 118 4.97 14.83 -21.76
N THR A 119 4.66 15.72 -22.70
CA THR A 119 4.08 17.05 -22.40
C THR A 119 2.78 16.92 -21.61
N ILE A 120 1.87 16.05 -22.04
CA ILE A 120 0.60 15.82 -21.34
C ILE A 120 0.83 15.21 -19.96
N LEU A 121 1.71 14.22 -19.85
CA LEU A 121 2.02 13.62 -18.56
C LEU A 121 2.52 14.68 -17.56
N LEU A 122 3.44 15.55 -17.99
CA LEU A 122 3.96 16.66 -17.18
C LEU A 122 2.85 17.63 -16.75
N CYS A 123 1.98 18.06 -17.67
CA CYS A 123 0.85 18.93 -17.35
C CYS A 123 -0.11 18.28 -16.34
N THR A 124 -0.33 16.97 -16.44
CA THR A 124 -1.23 16.26 -15.50
C THR A 124 -0.61 15.99 -14.14
N SER A 125 0.72 15.94 -14.04
CA SER A 125 1.45 15.78 -12.78
C SER A 125 1.83 17.11 -12.12
N ASP A 126 1.58 18.24 -12.79
CA ASP A 126 1.91 19.56 -12.26
C ASP A 126 1.17 19.82 -10.92
N PRO A 127 1.91 20.11 -9.82
CA PRO A 127 1.30 20.30 -8.51
C PRO A 127 0.31 21.47 -8.46
N TYR A 128 0.60 22.56 -9.16
CA TYR A 128 -0.24 23.75 -9.18
C TYR A 128 -1.56 23.46 -9.89
N MET A 129 -1.52 22.88 -11.09
CA MET A 129 -2.70 22.44 -11.83
C MET A 129 -3.49 21.38 -11.08
N SER A 130 -2.81 20.42 -10.43
CA SER A 130 -3.46 19.37 -9.64
C SER A 130 -4.14 19.92 -8.39
N SER A 131 -3.70 21.05 -7.85
CA SER A 131 -4.31 21.67 -6.67
C SER A 131 -5.66 22.31 -6.99
N ILE A 132 -5.80 22.88 -8.19
CA ILE A 132 -7.01 23.58 -8.67
C ILE A 132 -8.03 22.61 -9.28
N ARG A 133 -7.59 21.46 -9.78
CA ARG A 133 -8.45 20.47 -10.44
C ARG A 133 -9.48 19.88 -9.45
N GLN A 134 -10.72 19.69 -9.91
CA GLN A 134 -11.77 19.05 -9.12
C GLN A 134 -11.34 17.65 -8.65
N LYS A 135 -11.39 17.44 -7.33
CA LYS A 135 -11.07 16.16 -6.68
C LYS A 135 -12.36 15.39 -6.38
N TRP A 136 -12.39 14.12 -6.75
CA TRP A 136 -13.45 13.20 -6.35
C TRP A 136 -13.05 12.53 -5.04
N LYS A 137 -13.89 12.62 -4.01
CA LYS A 137 -13.64 11.95 -2.73
C LYS A 137 -14.01 10.48 -2.86
N SER A 138 -13.06 9.60 -2.56
CA SER A 138 -13.35 8.19 -2.35
C SER A 138 -13.97 7.99 -0.95
N PRO A 139 -14.86 6.99 -0.78
CA PRO A 139 -15.37 6.65 0.54
C PRO A 139 -14.21 6.19 1.43
N SER A 140 -14.22 6.63 2.69
CA SER A 140 -13.27 6.15 3.70
C SER A 140 -13.65 4.73 4.11
N ILE A 141 -12.68 3.82 4.04
CA ILE A 141 -12.82 2.46 4.58
C ILE A 141 -12.30 2.51 6.03
N GLU A 142 -13.11 2.04 6.96
CA GLU A 142 -12.69 1.93 8.36
C GLU A 142 -11.73 0.75 8.55
N LEU A 143 -10.69 0.98 9.35
CA LEU A 143 -9.72 -0.06 9.69
C LEU A 143 -10.27 -0.99 10.76
N ASP A 144 -9.86 -2.25 10.73
CA ASP A 144 -10.09 -3.22 11.80
C ASP A 144 -9.46 -2.74 13.12
N GLU A 145 -10.09 -3.06 14.26
CA GLU A 145 -9.57 -2.68 15.58
C GLU A 145 -8.17 -3.26 15.86
N GLU A 146 -7.93 -4.52 15.49
CA GLU A 146 -6.60 -5.15 15.60
C GLU A 146 -5.55 -4.45 14.71
N ALA A 147 -5.97 -3.90 13.57
CA ALA A 147 -5.07 -3.11 12.73
C ALA A 147 -4.75 -1.75 13.37
N LYS A 148 -5.74 -1.09 13.99
CA LYS A 148 -5.54 0.18 14.71
C LYS A 148 -4.56 0.05 15.88
N GLU A 149 -4.58 -1.07 16.60
CA GLU A 149 -3.66 -1.32 17.72
C GLU A 149 -2.18 -1.36 17.32
N LEU A 150 -1.90 -1.73 16.06
CA LEU A 150 -0.57 -1.82 15.47
C LEU A 150 -0.04 -0.47 14.98
N LEU A 151 -0.90 0.54 14.87
CA LEU A 151 -0.50 1.89 14.47
C LEU A 151 0.06 2.68 15.64
N GLU A 152 0.86 3.70 15.32
CA GLU A 152 1.21 4.71 16.30
C GLU A 152 0.01 5.63 16.53
N HIS A 153 -0.23 6.02 17.79
CA HIS A 153 -1.18 7.08 18.06
C HIS A 153 -0.59 8.38 17.51
N GLU A 154 -1.33 9.03 16.62
CA GLU A 154 -0.96 10.36 16.11
C GLU A 154 -0.94 11.34 17.29
N ASN A 155 0.24 11.60 17.85
CA ASN A 155 0.46 12.83 18.61
C ASN A 155 0.39 13.97 17.58
N GLN A 156 -0.44 14.98 17.85
CA GLN A 156 -0.63 16.14 16.98
C GLN A 156 0.68 16.93 16.68
N ASP A 157 1.77 16.62 17.37
CA ASP A 157 3.06 17.29 17.30
C ASP A 157 3.90 16.96 16.04
N TYR A 158 3.55 15.91 15.27
CA TYR A 158 4.38 15.44 14.13
C TYR A 158 4.37 16.37 12.90
N LEU A 159 3.30 17.15 12.69
CA LEU A 159 3.26 18.08 11.57
C LEU A 159 4.24 19.23 11.77
N GLU A 160 4.44 19.69 13.01
CA GLU A 160 5.38 20.76 13.31
C GLU A 160 6.85 20.34 13.07
N GLU A 161 7.23 19.10 13.44
CA GLU A 161 8.60 18.62 13.22
C GLU A 161 9.00 18.48 11.74
N ILE A 162 8.06 18.10 10.87
CA ILE A 162 8.35 17.93 9.44
C ILE A 162 8.58 19.30 8.78
N PHE A 163 7.78 20.31 9.10
CA PHE A 163 7.95 21.65 8.54
C PHE A 163 9.18 22.39 9.10
N THR A 164 9.62 22.09 10.32
CA THR A 164 10.79 22.75 10.93
C THR A 164 12.12 22.19 10.41
N LYS A 165 12.15 20.97 9.84
CA LYS A 165 13.37 20.36 9.29
C LYS A 165 13.58 20.60 7.79
N ILE A 166 12.61 21.26 7.12
CA ILE A 166 12.63 21.55 5.67
C ILE A 166 12.97 23.04 5.38
N VAL A 167 13.08 23.87 6.42
CA VAL A 167 13.56 25.27 6.35
C VAL A 167 14.94 25.37 6.97
#